data_AF-A0A8T2NI24-F1
#
_entry.id   AF-A0A8T2NI24-F1
#
_cell.length_a   1.000
_cell.length_b   1.000
_cell.length_c   1.000
_cell.angle_alpha   90.00
_cell.angle_beta   90.00
_cell.angle_gamma   90.00
#
_symmetry.space_group_name_H-M   'P 1'
#
loop_
_entity.id
_entity.type
_entity.pdbx_description
1 polymer ?
#
loop_
_entity_poly.entity_id
_entity_poly.type
_entity_poly.pdbx_seq_one_letter_code
_entity_poly.pdbx_strand_id
1 'polypeptide(L)' 'MPGDTPFYDDSLVGTYGKIMDHKNALSFPDDAHISKEVKDLICAFLADRVVIFLPAVGSGYQFESCGREGESLER' A
#
# COMPACT_ATOMS: atom_id res chain seq x y z
N MET A 1 -16.76 7.20 4.35
CA MET A 1 -16.82 7.95 5.64
C MET A 1 -15.39 8.31 6.02
N PRO A 2 -15.08 9.24 6.95
CA PRO A 2 -13.70 9.36 7.43
C PRO A 2 -13.29 8.03 8.08
N GLY A 3 -12.38 7.27 7.46
CA GLY A 3 -11.83 6.02 8.00
C GLY A 3 -12.21 4.70 7.31
N ASP A 4 -12.60 4.73 6.03
CA ASP A 4 -12.83 3.49 5.28
C ASP A 4 -11.55 2.62 5.24
N THR A 5 -11.68 1.30 5.42
CA THR A 5 -10.52 0.41 5.45
C THR A 5 -9.86 0.31 4.07
N PRO A 6 -8.53 0.16 3.97
CA PRO A 6 -7.79 0.26 2.70
C PRO A 6 -8.21 -0.73 1.60
N PHE A 7 -8.90 -1.82 1.96
CA PHE A 7 -9.38 -2.83 1.01
C PHE A 7 -10.90 -3.02 1.04
N TYR A 8 -11.65 -2.02 1.53
CA TYR A 8 -13.11 -2.09 1.61
C TYR A 8 -13.74 -2.35 0.24
N ASP A 9 -14.70 -3.27 0.20
CA ASP A 9 -15.58 -3.54 -0.93
C ASP A 9 -16.95 -3.96 -0.39
N ASP A 10 -18.02 -3.70 -1.15
CA ASP A 10 -19.38 -4.09 -0.74
C ASP A 10 -19.58 -5.62 -0.75
N SER A 11 -18.67 -6.34 -1.41
CA SER A 11 -18.67 -7.80 -1.47
C SER A 11 -17.50 -8.42 -0.71
N LEU A 12 -17.76 -9.57 -0.09
CA LEU A 12 -16.72 -10.36 0.58
C LEU A 12 -15.61 -10.76 -0.42
N VAL A 13 -16.01 -11.25 -1.60
CA VAL A 13 -15.07 -11.66 -2.66
C VAL A 13 -14.25 -10.47 -3.17
N GLY A 14 -14.87 -9.29 -3.34
CA GLY A 14 -14.16 -8.08 -3.75
C GLY A 14 -13.15 -7.62 -2.70
N THR A 15 -13.50 -7.69 -1.42
CA THR A 15 -12.58 -7.40 -0.32
C THR A 15 -11.37 -8.34 -0.36
N TYR A 16 -11.59 -9.66 -0.50
CA TYR A 16 -10.48 -10.61 -0.63
C TYR A 16 -9.65 -10.38 -1.90
N GLY A 17 -10.29 -10.04 -3.03
CA GLY A 17 -9.61 -9.68 -4.27
C GLY A 17 -8.63 -8.53 -4.06
N LYS A 18 -9.07 -7.46 -3.39
CA LYS A 18 -8.25 -6.29 -3.07
C LYS A 18 -7.10 -6.62 -2.10
N ILE A 19 -7.32 -7.48 -1.12
CA ILE A 19 -6.26 -7.95 -0.20
C ILE A 19 -5.22 -8.79 -0.94
N MET A 20 -5.65 -9.66 -1.85
CA MET A 20 -4.73 -10.49 -2.65
C MET A 20 -3.92 -9.63 -3.63
N ASP A 21 -4.50 -8.57 -4.18
CA ASP A 21 -3.86 -7.58 -5.06
C ASP A 21 -3.45 -6.30 -4.31
N HIS A 22 -2.94 -6.45 -3.08
CA HIS A 22 -2.66 -5.32 -2.19
C HIS A 22 -1.70 -4.28 -2.79
N LYS A 23 -0.75 -4.72 -3.62
CA LYS A 23 0.24 -3.86 -4.32
C LYS A 23 -0.38 -2.81 -5.24
N ASN A 24 -1.54 -3.14 -5.81
CA ASN A 24 -2.22 -2.27 -6.77
C ASN A 24 -3.47 -1.63 -6.18
N ALA A 25 -4.07 -2.27 -5.18
CA ALA A 25 -5.33 -1.86 -4.57
C ALA A 25 -5.15 -0.88 -3.40
N LEU A 26 -3.99 -0.88 -2.72
CA LEU A 26 -3.71 0.08 -1.66
C LEU A 26 -3.51 1.47 -2.29
N SER A 27 -4.36 2.42 -1.90
CA SER A 27 -4.25 3.82 -2.30
C SER A 27 -4.56 4.73 -1.12
N PHE A 28 -3.89 5.88 -1.09
CA PHE A 28 -4.14 6.91 -0.10
C PHE A 28 -4.92 8.04 -0.76
N PRO A 29 -6.06 8.48 -0.19
CA PRO A 29 -6.79 9.63 -0.70
C PRO A 29 -5.94 10.90 -0.69
N ASP A 30 -6.14 11.78 -1.68
CA ASP A 30 -5.40 13.05 -1.77
C ASP A 30 -5.78 14.05 -0.67
N ASP A 31 -7.00 13.94 -0.15
CA ASP A 31 -7.53 14.73 0.96
C ASP A 31 -7.11 14.19 2.35
N ALA A 32 -6.41 13.04 2.40
CA ALA A 32 -5.89 12.50 3.64
C ALA A 32 -4.57 13.20 4.03
N HIS A 33 -4.59 13.94 5.14
CA HIS A 33 -3.41 14.58 5.73
C HIS A 33 -2.46 13.54 6.38
N ILE A 34 -1.83 12.70 5.57
CA ILE A 34 -0.91 11.63 6.00
C ILE A 34 0.51 12.00 5.60
N SER A 35 1.43 12.03 6.56
CA SER A 35 2.86 12.28 6.27
C SER A 35 3.48 11.13 5.48
N LYS A 36 4.58 11.41 4.79
CA LYS A 36 5.30 10.40 4.00
C LYS A 36 5.73 9.22 4.89
N GLU A 37 6.25 9.49 6.09
CA GLU A 37 6.72 8.48 7.03
C GLU A 37 5.59 7.54 7.46
N VAL A 38 4.37 8.07 7.62
CA VAL A 38 3.20 7.27 7.96
C VAL A 38 2.77 6.42 6.76
N LYS A 39 2.79 6.96 5.53
CA LYS A 39 2.50 6.16 4.31
C LYS A 39 3.50 5.02 4.18
N ASP A 40 4.79 5.31 4.32
CA ASP A 40 5.86 4.31 4.25
C ASP A 40 5.71 3.22 5.33
N LEU A 41 5.35 3.61 6.55
CA LEU A 41 5.09 2.67 7.64
C LEU A 41 3.89 1.75 7.35
N ILE A 42 2.80 2.30 6.82
CA ILE A 42 1.60 1.53 6.45
C ILE A 42 1.94 0.55 5.31
N CYS A 43 2.65 1.02 4.28
CA CYS A 43 3.10 0.18 3.17
C CYS A 43 4.03 -0.95 3.63
N ALA A 44 4.90 -0.69 4.61
CA ALA A 44 5.77 -1.72 5.19
C ALA A 44 4.99 -2.84 5.89
N PHE A 45 3.88 -2.52 6.57
CA PHE A 45 3.04 -3.53 7.22
C PHE A 45 2.14 -4.29 6.25
N LEU A 46 1.68 -3.63 5.18
CA LEU A 46 0.81 -4.23 4.16
C LEU A 46 1.61 -4.84 3.00
N ALA A 47 2.85 -5.24 3.23
CA ALA A 47 3.71 -5.89 2.26
C ALA A 47 3.55 -7.42 2.25
N ASP A 48 4.13 -8.08 1.23
CA ASP A 48 4.17 -9.54 1.17
C ASP A 48 4.89 -10.13 2.38
N ARG A 49 4.38 -11.27 2.88
CA ARG A 49 4.91 -11.98 4.07
C ARG A 49 6.41 -12.26 4.04
N VAL A 50 7.00 -12.39 2.85
CA VAL A 50 8.43 -12.68 2.66
C VAL A 50 9.29 -11.42 2.82
N VAL A 51 8.75 -10.24 2.51
CA VAL A 51 9.49 -8.97 2.52
C VAL A 51 9.61 -8.42 3.95
N ILE A 52 8.69 -8.81 4.84
CA ILE A 52 8.56 -8.19 6.17
C ILE A 52 9.70 -8.56 7.13
N PHE A 53 10.49 -9.63 6.91
CA PHE A 53 11.43 -10.10 7.94
C PHE A 53 12.62 -10.97 7.47
N LEU A 54 13.22 -10.71 6.31
CA LEU A 54 14.54 -11.26 6.01
C LEU A 54 15.57 -10.13 5.94
N PRO A 55 16.54 -10.04 6.87
CA PRO A 55 17.77 -9.34 6.56
C PRO A 55 18.34 -10.05 5.34
N ALA A 56 18.31 -9.38 4.19
CA ALA A 56 19.11 -9.79 3.06
C ALA A 56 20.54 -9.91 3.59
N VAL A 57 21.06 -11.13 3.59
CA VAL A 57 22.50 -11.39 3.69
C VAL A 57 23.15 -10.53 2.61
N GLY A 58 23.77 -9.43 3.03
CA GLY A 58 24.55 -8.53 2.19
C GLY A 58 23.74 -7.62 1.24
N SER A 59 23.83 -6.32 1.50
CA SER A 59 23.52 -5.21 0.58
C SER A 59 22.05 -4.79 0.44
N GLY A 60 21.70 -3.69 1.12
CA GLY A 60 20.63 -2.79 0.73
C GLY A 60 19.21 -3.19 1.17
N TYR A 61 18.52 -2.25 1.83
CA TYR A 61 17.06 -2.31 1.93
C TYR A 61 16.48 -2.02 0.55
N GLN A 62 16.00 -3.03 -0.18
CA GLN A 62 15.23 -2.81 -1.40
C GLN A 62 13.75 -2.69 -1.02
N PHE A 63 13.33 -1.45 -0.75
CA PHE A 63 11.94 -1.11 -0.48
C PHE A 63 11.26 -0.82 -1.82
N GLU A 64 10.59 -1.82 -2.41
CA GLU A 64 9.57 -1.54 -3.41
C GLU A 64 8.33 -1.03 -2.66
N SER A 65 8.18 0.30 -2.61
CA SER A 65 7.01 0.92 -2.01
C SER A 65 5.77 0.55 -2.82
N CYS A 66 4.77 0.00 -2.15
CA CYS A 66 3.43 -0.15 -2.69
C CYS A 66 2.82 1.25 -2.86
N GLY A 67 2.99 1.86 -4.03
CA GLY A 67 2.42 3.17 -4.33
C GLY A 67 2.63 3.56 -5.79
N ARG A 68 1.55 3.51 -6.59
CA ARG A 68 1.50 4.27 -7.85
C ARG A 68 1.35 5.74 -7.48
N GLU A 69 2.42 6.52 -7.61
CA GLU A 69 2.27 7.95 -7.74
C GLU A 69 1.51 8.19 -9.04
N GLY A 70 0.30 8.74 -8.94
CA GLY A 70 -0.46 9.20 -10.10
C GLY A 70 0.35 10.27 -10.80
N GLU A 71 0.93 9.91 -11.95
CA GLU A 71 1.47 10.89 -12.89
C GLU A 71 0.28 11.74 -13.36
N SER A 72 0.24 12.99 -12.91
CA SER A 72 -0.61 14.03 -13.52
C SER A 72 -0.26 14.13 -15.00
N LEU A 73 -1.07 13.51 -15.86
CA LEU A 73 -1.09 13.88 -17.26
C LEU A 73 -2.08 15.05 -17.42
N GLU A 74 -1.56 16.27 -17.24
CA GLU A 74 -2.14 17.41 -17.93
C GLU A 74 -1.95 17.18 -19.44
N ARG A 75 -3.05 16.87 -20.15
CA ARG A 75 -3.44 17.40 -21.48
C ARG A 75 -4.74 16.80 -21.98
#